data_AF-A0A8E2F2A7-F1
#
_entry.id   AF-A0A8E2F2A7-F1
#
_cell.length_a   1.000
_cell.length_b   1.000
_cell.length_c   1.000
_cell.angle_alpha   90.00
_cell.angle_beta   90.00
_cell.angle_gamma   90.00
#
_symmetry.space_group_name_H-M   'P 1'
#
loop_
_entity.id
_entity.type
_entity.pdbx_description
1 polymer ?
#
loop_
_entity_poly.entity_id
_entity_poly.type
_entity_poly.pdbx_seq_one_letter_code
_entity_poly.pdbx_strand_id
1 'polypeptide(L)'
;RYGHSACLTDAVDCIVARVRCLVSPAHVSWERLAISLYTKALKSLQAALDSLTQRLTPDILCVTEILALYELLNPSVENTWAKHAAGAAYIIFLQGPQGYEHEFEKTLFMSHLGQIISESIVNNKECFLEQPSWKQTMRSMIIENGAAPERSAMVISLLIHMTLIPRLFRDVTEAICNRTSSSTVGADELKCRASRLRASLQCWRWDY
;
A
#
# COMPACT_ATOMS: atom_id res chain seq x y z
N ARG A 1 -5.08 3.52 19.72
CA ARG A 1 -6.05 2.43 19.50
C ARG A 1 -5.59 1.07 20.04
N TYR A 2 -4.38 0.93 20.60
CA TYR A 2 -3.96 -0.31 21.27
C TYR A 2 -5.02 -0.79 22.29
N GLY A 3 -5.33 -2.08 22.31
CA GLY A 3 -6.37 -2.66 23.15
C GLY A 3 -7.80 -2.61 22.58
N HIS A 4 -8.05 -1.99 21.42
CA HIS A 4 -9.39 -1.95 20.81
C HIS A 4 -9.85 -3.33 20.33
N SER A 5 -8.94 -4.13 19.79
CA SER A 5 -9.18 -5.52 19.40
C SER A 5 -7.99 -6.40 19.77
N ALA A 6 -8.25 -7.67 20.07
CA ALA A 6 -7.20 -8.64 20.37
C ALA A 6 -6.20 -8.76 19.20
N CYS A 7 -6.70 -8.70 17.97
CA CYS A 7 -5.89 -8.74 16.76
C CYS A 7 -4.92 -7.54 16.66
N LEU A 8 -5.39 -6.32 16.93
CA LEU A 8 -4.54 -5.13 16.95
C LEU A 8 -3.50 -5.17 18.06
N THR A 9 -3.87 -5.65 19.25
CA THR A 9 -2.95 -5.85 20.36
C THR A 9 -1.84 -6.83 19.99
N ASP A 10 -2.19 -7.98 19.41
CA ASP A 10 -1.22 -9.01 19.00
C ASP A 10 -0.22 -8.47 17.95
N ALA A 11 -0.71 -7.68 16.98
CA ALA A 11 0.15 -7.04 15.98
C ALA A 11 1.11 -6.03 16.60
N VAL A 12 0.64 -5.20 17.53
CA VAL A 12 1.48 -4.21 18.22
C VAL A 12 2.53 -4.88 19.10
N ASP A 13 2.17 -5.92 19.86
CA ASP A 13 3.11 -6.66 20.70
C ASP A 13 4.22 -7.30 19.85
N CYS A 14 3.85 -7.83 18.68
CA CYS A 14 4.76 -8.41 17.71
C CYS A 14 5.79 -7.40 17.16
N ILE A 15 5.34 -6.24 16.67
CA ILE A 15 6.26 -5.23 16.11
C ILE A 15 7.17 -4.64 17.19
N VAL A 16 6.67 -4.44 18.42
CA VAL A 16 7.47 -4.00 19.56
C VAL A 16 8.59 -5.01 19.86
N ALA A 17 8.30 -6.31 19.83
CA ALA A 17 9.31 -7.33 20.01
C ALA A 17 10.36 -7.33 18.90
N ARG A 18 9.96 -7.11 17.63
CA ARG A 18 10.89 -7.00 16.50
C ARG A 18 11.81 -5.78 16.62
N VAL A 19 11.27 -4.61 16.95
CA VAL A 19 12.06 -3.40 17.19
C VAL A 19 13.05 -3.62 18.34
N ARG A 20 12.65 -4.31 19.41
CA ARG A 20 13.58 -4.67 20.50
C ARG A 20 14.75 -5.53 20.03
N CYS A 21 14.53 -6.48 19.10
CA CYS A 21 15.61 -7.28 18.52
C CYS A 21 16.63 -6.40 17.79
N LEU A 22 16.17 -5.37 17.07
CA LEU A 22 17.05 -4.45 16.33
C LEU A 22 17.84 -3.53 17.25
N VAL A 23 17.23 -3.02 18.33
CA VAL A 23 17.87 -2.10 19.27
C VAL A 23 18.77 -2.83 20.28
N SER A 24 18.52 -4.12 20.56
CA SER A 24 19.29 -4.94 21.51
C SER A 24 19.58 -6.34 20.95
N PRO A 25 20.52 -6.47 19.98
CA PRO A 25 20.73 -7.70 19.22
C PRO A 25 21.43 -8.82 19.99
N ALA A 26 21.96 -8.56 21.20
CA ALA A 26 22.78 -9.51 21.95
C ALA A 26 22.02 -10.70 22.58
N HIS A 27 20.70 -10.77 22.41
CA HIS A 27 19.86 -11.73 23.13
C HIS A 27 19.01 -12.58 22.18
N VAL A 28 19.48 -13.81 21.92
CA VAL A 28 18.79 -14.85 21.11
C VAL A 28 17.35 -15.13 21.60
N SER A 29 17.05 -14.86 22.88
CA SER A 29 15.70 -14.95 23.42
C SER A 29 14.69 -13.98 22.80
N TRP A 30 15.13 -12.80 22.33
CA TRP A 30 14.24 -11.81 21.72
C TRP A 30 13.75 -12.25 20.34
N GLU A 31 14.62 -12.86 19.53
CA GLU A 31 14.22 -13.35 18.20
C GLU A 31 13.13 -14.42 18.33
N ARG A 32 13.29 -15.37 19.27
CA ARG A 32 12.26 -16.38 19.55
C ARG A 32 10.93 -15.76 20.00
N LEU A 33 10.99 -14.73 20.86
CA LEU A 33 9.79 -14.02 21.29
C LEU A 33 9.13 -13.29 20.11
N ALA A 34 9.90 -12.59 19.28
CA ALA A 34 9.40 -11.87 18.12
C ALA A 34 8.74 -12.81 17.11
N ILE A 35 9.31 -13.98 16.85
CA ILE A 35 8.72 -15.01 15.96
C ILE A 35 7.43 -15.57 16.57
N SER A 36 7.41 -15.85 17.88
CA SER A 36 6.22 -16.36 18.56
C SER A 36 5.07 -15.36 18.52
N LEU A 37 5.34 -14.08 18.77
CA LEU A 37 4.33 -13.02 18.74
C LEU A 37 3.85 -12.75 17.31
N TYR A 38 4.75 -12.82 16.32
CA TYR A 38 4.37 -12.74 14.91
C TYR A 38 3.43 -13.86 14.48
N THR A 39 3.75 -15.09 14.87
CA THR A 39 2.90 -16.26 14.60
C THR A 39 1.52 -16.09 15.25
N LYS A 40 1.45 -15.53 16.46
CA LYS A 40 0.18 -15.21 17.13
C LYS A 40 -0.61 -14.15 16.36
N ALA A 41 0.04 -13.05 15.99
CA ALA A 41 -0.59 -11.96 15.26
C ALA A 41 -1.12 -12.39 13.88
N LEU A 42 -0.39 -13.25 13.17
CA LEU A 42 -0.85 -13.86 11.91
C LEU A 42 -2.12 -14.68 12.10
N LYS A 43 -2.18 -15.52 13.14
CA LYS A 43 -3.39 -16.31 13.45
C LYS A 43 -4.57 -15.41 13.78
N SER A 44 -4.34 -14.35 14.55
CA SER A 44 -5.38 -13.38 14.89
C SER A 44 -5.87 -12.59 13.66
N LEU A 45 -4.97 -12.20 12.76
CA LEU A 45 -5.34 -11.58 11.48
C LEU A 45 -6.16 -12.53 10.62
N GLN A 46 -5.72 -13.79 10.48
CA GLN A 46 -6.45 -14.79 9.70
C GLN A 46 -7.87 -15.00 10.24
N ALA A 47 -8.01 -15.19 11.56
CA ALA A 47 -9.32 -15.35 12.19
C ALA A 47 -10.24 -14.14 11.97
N ALA A 48 -9.68 -12.93 11.97
CA ALA A 48 -10.46 -11.72 11.71
C ALA A 48 -10.84 -11.55 10.23
N LEU A 49 -10.00 -12.02 9.30
CA LEU A 49 -10.30 -12.03 7.86
C LEU A 49 -11.40 -13.04 7.50
N ASP A 50 -11.48 -14.16 8.23
CA ASP A 50 -12.56 -15.15 8.09
C ASP A 50 -13.92 -14.63 8.60
N SER A 51 -13.91 -13.58 9.42
CA SER A 51 -15.11 -12.94 9.94
C SER A 51 -15.65 -11.86 9.00
N LEU A 52 -16.88 -12.07 8.49
CA LEU A 52 -17.55 -11.10 7.60
C LEU A 52 -17.69 -9.70 8.20
N THR A 53 -17.79 -9.59 9.53
CA THR A 53 -17.98 -8.31 10.24
C THR A 53 -16.67 -7.60 10.55
N GLN A 54 -15.55 -8.32 10.61
CA GLN A 54 -14.26 -7.74 11.01
C GLN A 54 -13.31 -7.49 9.83
N ARG A 55 -13.39 -8.32 8.78
CA ARG A 55 -12.41 -8.37 7.69
C ARG A 55 -12.17 -7.07 6.91
N LEU A 56 -13.13 -6.13 6.93
CA LEU A 56 -13.03 -4.82 6.27
C LEU A 56 -12.97 -3.65 7.25
N THR A 57 -12.65 -3.90 8.52
CA THR A 57 -12.53 -2.82 9.50
C THR A 57 -11.18 -2.10 9.37
N PRO A 58 -11.11 -0.81 9.74
CA PRO A 58 -9.85 -0.06 9.73
C PRO A 58 -8.75 -0.69 10.61
N ASP A 59 -9.14 -1.41 11.66
CA ASP A 59 -8.20 -2.14 12.51
C ASP A 59 -7.48 -3.25 11.75
N ILE A 60 -8.15 -3.96 10.85
CA ILE A 60 -7.54 -5.04 10.06
C ILE A 60 -6.55 -4.50 9.05
N LEU A 61 -6.85 -3.36 8.43
CA LEU A 61 -5.91 -2.69 7.55
C LEU A 61 -4.66 -2.23 8.32
N CYS A 62 -4.84 -1.68 9.53
CA CYS A 62 -3.74 -1.29 10.42
C CYS A 62 -2.90 -2.50 10.88
N VAL A 63 -3.54 -3.61 11.26
CA VAL A 63 -2.84 -4.87 11.59
C VAL A 63 -2.01 -5.34 10.40
N THR A 64 -2.58 -5.33 9.20
CA THR A 64 -1.89 -5.75 7.97
C THR A 64 -0.63 -4.91 7.72
N GLU A 65 -0.73 -3.58 7.91
CA GLU A 65 0.43 -2.67 7.81
C GLU A 65 1.50 -2.99 8.86
N ILE A 66 1.11 -3.22 10.11
CA ILE A 66 2.04 -3.57 11.20
C ILE A 66 2.79 -4.87 10.89
N LEU A 67 2.12 -5.87 10.33
CA LEU A 67 2.77 -7.13 9.95
C LEU A 67 3.68 -6.95 8.72
N ALA A 68 3.33 -6.09 7.77
CA ALA A 68 4.22 -5.72 6.67
C ALA A 68 5.52 -5.07 7.21
N LEU A 69 5.39 -4.14 8.16
CA LEU A 69 6.52 -3.49 8.82
C LEU A 69 7.39 -4.47 9.61
N TYR A 70 6.78 -5.46 10.29
CA TYR A 70 7.53 -6.50 10.98
C TYR A 70 8.46 -7.25 10.02
N GLU A 71 7.96 -7.63 8.86
CA GLU A 71 8.71 -8.36 7.86
C GLU A 71 9.76 -7.49 7.18
N LEU A 72 9.44 -6.22 6.90
CA LEU A 72 10.40 -5.26 6.35
C LEU A 72 11.61 -5.05 7.28
N LEU A 73 11.38 -5.09 8.60
CA LEU A 73 12.41 -4.97 9.63
C LEU A 73 13.18 -6.28 9.87
N ASN A 74 12.80 -7.39 9.20
CA ASN A 74 13.47 -8.67 9.34
C ASN A 74 14.34 -8.97 8.09
N PRO A 75 15.68 -8.87 8.20
CA PRO A 75 16.58 -9.05 7.06
C PRO A 75 16.65 -10.50 6.54
N SER A 76 16.08 -11.46 7.27
CA SER A 76 16.14 -12.89 6.92
C SER A 76 15.08 -13.35 5.92
N VAL A 77 14.12 -12.49 5.56
CA VAL A 77 12.97 -12.89 4.76
C VAL A 77 12.82 -11.95 3.55
N GLU A 78 13.20 -12.44 2.37
CA GLU A 78 13.05 -11.66 1.14
C GLU A 78 11.58 -11.55 0.73
N ASN A 79 11.12 -10.32 0.49
CA ASN A 79 9.85 -9.98 -0.18
C ASN A 79 8.55 -10.53 0.43
N THR A 80 8.51 -10.98 1.68
CA THR A 80 7.23 -11.38 2.29
C THR A 80 6.29 -10.20 2.53
N TRP A 81 6.86 -9.01 2.83
CA TRP A 81 6.08 -7.80 3.11
C TRP A 81 5.17 -7.42 1.93
N ALA A 82 5.57 -7.80 0.70
CA ALA A 82 4.79 -7.58 -0.51
C ALA A 82 3.44 -8.31 -0.49
N LYS A 83 3.33 -9.45 0.20
CA LYS A 83 2.06 -10.18 0.37
C LYS A 83 1.10 -9.41 1.27
N HIS A 84 1.59 -8.81 2.35
CA HIS A 84 0.79 -7.93 3.20
C HIS A 84 0.37 -6.66 2.44
N ALA A 85 1.27 -6.06 1.66
CA ALA A 85 0.94 -4.91 0.80
C ALA A 85 -0.16 -5.25 -0.21
N ALA A 86 -0.08 -6.42 -0.87
CA ALA A 86 -1.12 -6.89 -1.78
C ALA A 86 -2.45 -7.17 -1.06
N GLY A 87 -2.41 -7.75 0.14
CA GLY A 87 -3.58 -7.97 0.98
C GLY A 87 -4.25 -6.67 1.40
N ALA A 88 -3.48 -5.69 1.86
CA ALA A 88 -3.94 -4.35 2.21
C ALA A 88 -4.58 -3.65 1.00
N ALA A 89 -3.94 -3.71 -0.17
CA ALA A 89 -4.48 -3.17 -1.41
C ALA A 89 -5.84 -3.80 -1.76
N TYR A 90 -5.99 -5.10 -1.56
CA TYR A 90 -7.25 -5.80 -1.82
C TYR A 90 -8.35 -5.44 -0.81
N ILE A 91 -8.03 -5.31 0.48
CA ILE A 91 -8.97 -4.82 1.52
C ILE A 91 -9.46 -3.42 1.15
N ILE A 92 -8.54 -2.51 0.80
CA ILE A 92 -8.86 -1.14 0.37
C ILE A 92 -9.77 -1.15 -0.85
N PHE A 93 -9.45 -1.98 -1.86
CA PHE A 93 -10.29 -2.13 -3.05
C PHE A 93 -11.72 -2.58 -2.71
N LEU A 94 -11.87 -3.57 -1.82
CA LEU A 94 -13.18 -4.08 -1.39
C LEU A 94 -13.99 -3.07 -0.58
N GLN A 95 -13.33 -2.24 0.23
CA GLN A 95 -13.98 -1.17 0.99
C GLN A 95 -14.52 -0.06 0.07
N GLY A 96 -13.91 0.11 -1.10
CA GLY A 96 -14.34 1.06 -2.11
C GLY A 96 -13.98 2.52 -1.74
N PRO A 97 -14.13 3.44 -2.71
CA PRO A 97 -13.69 4.84 -2.54
C PRO A 97 -14.46 5.60 -1.44
N GLN A 98 -15.61 5.09 -0.99
CA GLN A 98 -16.52 5.80 -0.09
C GLN A 98 -16.31 5.42 1.37
N GLY A 99 -15.49 4.41 1.67
CA GLY A 99 -15.27 3.93 3.03
C GLY A 99 -14.26 4.75 3.85
N TYR A 100 -13.90 5.97 3.44
CA TYR A 100 -12.85 6.79 4.05
C TYR A 100 -13.40 8.15 4.51
N GLU A 101 -14.33 8.12 5.46
CA GLU A 101 -15.00 9.31 5.97
C GLU A 101 -14.23 9.96 7.12
N HIS A 102 -13.69 9.13 8.02
CA HIS A 102 -13.02 9.59 9.24
C HIS A 102 -11.51 9.79 9.05
N GLU A 103 -10.92 10.71 9.82
CA GLU A 103 -9.50 11.06 9.69
C GLU A 103 -8.55 9.89 9.92
N PHE A 104 -8.90 8.95 10.80
CA PHE A 104 -8.10 7.74 11.01
C PHE A 104 -8.02 6.89 9.74
N GLU A 105 -9.16 6.66 9.09
CA GLU A 105 -9.26 5.85 7.86
C GLU A 105 -8.54 6.53 6.71
N LYS A 106 -8.71 7.86 6.57
CA LYS A 106 -7.98 8.66 5.58
C LYS A 106 -6.47 8.56 5.77
N THR A 107 -6.00 8.70 7.01
CA THR A 107 -4.56 8.61 7.32
C THR A 107 -4.02 7.23 7.00
N LEU A 108 -4.77 6.18 7.34
CA LEU A 108 -4.40 4.80 7.06
C LEU A 108 -4.38 4.53 5.55
N PHE A 109 -5.40 4.94 4.81
CA PHE A 109 -5.41 4.86 3.35
C PHE A 109 -4.22 5.58 2.71
N MET A 110 -3.93 6.81 3.15
CA MET A 110 -2.81 7.60 2.68
C MET A 110 -1.47 6.87 2.86
N SER A 111 -1.29 6.18 3.99
CA SER A 111 -0.06 5.40 4.26
C SER A 111 0.15 4.23 3.27
N HIS A 112 -0.92 3.70 2.67
CA HIS A 112 -0.85 2.58 1.72
C HIS A 112 -0.70 3.00 0.26
N LEU A 113 -0.87 4.27 -0.10
CA LEU A 113 -0.88 4.71 -1.51
C LEU A 113 0.39 4.30 -2.27
N GLY A 114 1.56 4.56 -1.67
CA GLY A 114 2.84 4.18 -2.27
C GLY A 114 3.00 2.66 -2.43
N GLN A 115 2.52 1.90 -1.45
CA GLN A 115 2.56 0.43 -1.48
C GLN A 115 1.64 -0.13 -2.58
N ILE A 116 0.41 0.37 -2.71
CA ILE A 116 -0.55 -0.08 -3.74
C ILE A 116 0.01 0.17 -5.15
N ILE A 117 0.60 1.34 -5.37
CA ILE A 117 1.21 1.69 -6.66
C ILE A 117 2.40 0.76 -6.95
N SER A 118 3.29 0.59 -5.96
CA SER A 118 4.49 -0.26 -6.10
C SER A 118 4.12 -1.72 -6.34
N GLU A 119 3.16 -2.24 -5.58
CA GLU A 119 2.65 -3.62 -5.71
C GLU A 119 2.00 -3.84 -7.07
N SER A 120 1.30 -2.84 -7.62
CA SER A 120 0.74 -2.91 -8.98
C SER A 120 1.84 -2.98 -10.05
N ILE A 121 2.95 -2.24 -9.89
CA ILE A 121 4.10 -2.29 -10.81
C ILE A 121 4.78 -3.65 -10.73
N VAL A 122 5.10 -4.12 -9.52
CA VAL A 122 5.81 -5.38 -9.27
C VAL A 122 5.03 -6.57 -9.81
N ASN A 123 3.70 -6.57 -9.63
CA ASN A 123 2.84 -7.64 -10.13
C ASN A 123 2.30 -7.41 -11.55
N ASN A 124 2.84 -6.41 -12.27
CA ASN A 124 2.49 -6.11 -13.66
C ASN A 124 0.97 -6.00 -13.90
N LYS A 125 0.28 -5.25 -13.03
CA LYS A 125 -1.19 -5.07 -13.07
C LYS A 125 -1.58 -3.60 -13.07
N GLU A 126 -2.82 -3.34 -13.46
CA GLU A 126 -3.42 -2.01 -13.30
C GLU A 126 -3.59 -1.64 -11.83
N CYS A 127 -3.41 -0.35 -11.54
CA CYS A 127 -3.70 0.20 -10.22
C CYS A 127 -5.12 0.73 -10.19
N PHE A 128 -5.96 0.18 -9.31
CA PHE A 128 -7.36 0.61 -9.19
C PHE A 128 -7.51 2.08 -8.80
N LEU A 129 -6.48 2.67 -8.17
CA LEU A 129 -6.44 4.09 -7.80
C LEU A 129 -6.42 5.04 -9.02
N GLU A 130 -6.16 4.52 -10.22
CA GLU A 130 -6.27 5.29 -11.45
C GLU A 130 -7.72 5.74 -11.75
N GLN A 131 -8.73 5.05 -11.19
CA GLN A 131 -10.13 5.34 -11.48
C GLN A 131 -10.53 6.73 -10.93
N PRO A 132 -11.46 7.45 -11.61
CA PRO A 132 -11.86 8.79 -11.21
C PRO A 132 -12.38 8.91 -9.77
N SER A 133 -13.14 7.91 -9.30
CA SER A 133 -13.68 7.88 -7.95
C SER A 133 -12.58 7.83 -6.89
N TRP A 134 -11.56 6.98 -7.08
CA TRP A 134 -10.40 6.90 -6.19
C TRP A 134 -9.56 8.17 -6.21
N LYS A 135 -9.33 8.76 -7.40
CA LYS A 135 -8.65 10.06 -7.51
C LYS A 135 -9.41 11.17 -6.78
N GLN A 136 -10.75 11.13 -6.77
CA GLN A 136 -11.56 12.07 -6.01
C GLN A 136 -11.39 11.86 -4.50
N THR A 137 -11.39 10.61 -4.03
CA THR A 137 -11.11 10.25 -2.63
C THR A 137 -9.71 10.73 -2.20
N MET A 138 -8.70 10.58 -3.06
CA MET A 138 -7.36 11.11 -2.77
C MET A 138 -7.36 12.64 -2.65
N ARG A 139 -8.05 13.36 -3.54
CA ARG A 139 -8.16 14.83 -3.48
C ARG A 139 -8.88 15.32 -2.24
N SER A 140 -9.91 14.60 -1.76
CA SER A 140 -10.64 14.99 -0.55
C SER A 140 -9.80 14.88 0.72
N MET A 141 -8.62 14.26 0.64
CA MET A 141 -7.69 14.12 1.74
C MET A 141 -6.66 15.25 1.84
N ILE A 142 -6.69 16.24 0.93
CA ILE A 142 -5.78 17.38 0.96
C ILE A 142 -6.00 18.22 2.23
N ILE A 143 -4.91 18.61 2.90
CA ILE A 143 -4.91 19.53 4.04
C ILE A 143 -4.01 20.72 3.72
N GLU A 144 -4.59 21.91 3.60
CA GLU A 144 -3.87 23.13 3.17
C GLU A 144 -3.25 23.93 4.32
N ASN A 145 -3.60 23.64 5.58
CA ASN A 145 -3.14 24.40 6.75
C ASN A 145 -1.67 24.12 7.15
N GLY A 146 -0.95 23.30 6.40
CA GLY A 146 0.46 22.95 6.65
C GLY A 146 0.69 21.97 7.81
N ALA A 147 -0.36 21.54 8.54
CA ALA A 147 -0.22 20.64 9.68
C ALA A 147 0.18 19.21 9.29
N ALA A 148 -0.07 18.82 8.03
CA ALA A 148 0.21 17.51 7.47
C ALA A 148 0.86 17.66 6.08
N PRO A 149 2.18 17.94 5.99
CA PRO A 149 2.87 18.17 4.72
C PRO A 149 2.72 17.02 3.71
N GLU A 150 2.61 15.79 4.21
CA GLU A 150 2.36 14.57 3.43
C GLU A 150 0.96 14.51 2.80
N ARG A 151 0.05 15.39 3.23
CA ARG A 151 -1.30 15.58 2.68
C ARG A 151 -1.45 16.92 1.98
N SER A 152 -0.35 17.58 1.63
CA SER A 152 -0.39 18.79 0.80
C SER A 152 -0.93 18.51 -0.61
N ALA A 153 -1.50 19.53 -1.25
CA ALA A 153 -1.97 19.44 -2.64
C ALA A 153 -0.87 18.94 -3.59
N MET A 154 0.38 19.37 -3.36
CA MET A 154 1.56 18.92 -4.10
C MET A 154 1.73 17.40 -4.03
N VAL A 155 1.77 16.83 -2.82
CA VAL A 155 2.01 15.40 -2.59
C VAL A 155 0.86 14.56 -3.13
N ILE A 156 -0.38 14.96 -2.85
CA ILE A 156 -1.56 14.26 -3.36
C ILE A 156 -1.60 14.29 -4.89
N SER A 157 -1.30 15.43 -5.50
CA SER A 157 -1.25 15.56 -6.96
C SER A 157 -0.18 14.65 -7.56
N LEU A 158 1.01 14.58 -6.95
CA LEU A 158 2.07 13.65 -7.38
C LEU A 158 1.61 12.18 -7.32
N LEU A 159 1.01 11.77 -6.20
CA LEU A 159 0.53 10.40 -6.02
C LEU A 159 -0.54 10.05 -7.07
N ILE A 160 -1.46 10.97 -7.36
CA ILE A 160 -2.46 10.81 -8.43
C ILE A 160 -1.80 10.58 -9.79
N HIS A 161 -0.74 11.33 -10.14
CA HIS A 161 -0.01 11.08 -11.38
C HIS A 161 0.67 9.70 -11.38
N MET A 162 1.23 9.28 -10.24
CA MET A 162 1.89 7.98 -10.12
C MET A 162 0.93 6.79 -10.31
N THR A 163 -0.38 6.95 -10.02
CA THR A 163 -1.38 5.88 -10.28
C THR A 163 -1.50 5.45 -11.74
N LEU A 164 -1.01 6.28 -12.69
CA LEU A 164 -1.05 6.00 -14.13
C LEU A 164 0.12 5.12 -14.60
N ILE A 165 1.20 5.07 -13.83
CA ILE A 165 2.43 4.36 -14.17
C ILE A 165 2.21 2.83 -14.32
N PRO A 166 1.48 2.14 -13.41
CA PRO A 166 1.34 0.69 -13.45
C PRO A 166 0.71 0.16 -14.75
N ARG A 167 -0.33 0.83 -15.27
CA ARG A 167 -0.94 0.47 -16.56
C ARG A 167 0.05 0.59 -17.72
N LEU A 168 0.83 1.67 -17.75
CA LEU A 168 1.83 1.88 -18.80
C LEU A 168 2.91 0.78 -18.75
N PHE A 169 3.38 0.43 -17.56
CA PHE A 169 4.34 -0.67 -17.36
C PHE A 169 3.79 -2.01 -17.84
N ARG A 170 2.53 -2.32 -17.49
CA ARG A 170 1.85 -3.54 -17.95
C ARG A 170 1.79 -3.61 -19.48
N ASP A 171 1.28 -2.56 -20.12
CA ASP A 171 1.05 -2.58 -21.56
C ASP A 171 2.38 -2.62 -22.34
N VAL A 172 3.44 -1.99 -21.82
CA VAL A 172 4.82 -2.12 -22.35
C VAL A 172 5.34 -3.54 -22.20
N THR A 173 5.15 -4.16 -21.04
CA THR A 173 5.57 -5.55 -20.78
C THR A 173 4.85 -6.50 -21.73
N GLU A 174 3.54 -6.34 -21.91
CA GLU A 174 2.75 -7.15 -22.84
C GLU A 174 3.23 -7.00 -24.28
N ALA A 175 3.46 -5.76 -24.75
CA ALA A 175 3.95 -5.51 -26.11
C ALA A 175 5.35 -6.09 -26.37
N ILE A 176 6.23 -6.09 -25.36
CA ILE A 176 7.61 -6.61 -25.49
C ILE A 176 7.64 -8.14 -25.41
N CYS A 177 6.90 -8.73 -24.48
CA CYS A 177 6.95 -10.15 -24.16
C CYS A 177 6.03 -11.00 -25.06
N ASN A 178 4.89 -10.47 -25.53
CA ASN A 178 3.88 -11.22 -26.27
C ASN A 178 3.83 -10.82 -27.77
N ARG A 179 4.99 -10.73 -28.43
CA ARG A 179 5.12 -10.26 -29.83
C ARG A 179 4.33 -11.06 -30.88
N THR A 180 3.85 -12.25 -30.55
CA THR A 180 3.16 -13.18 -31.46
C THR A 180 1.63 -13.08 -31.38
N SER A 181 1.07 -12.58 -30.28
CA SER A 181 -0.31 -12.11 -30.24
C SER A 181 -0.32 -10.66 -30.69
N SER A 182 -1.23 -10.25 -31.58
CA SER A 182 -1.45 -8.84 -31.90
C SER A 182 -1.62 -8.07 -30.58
N SER A 183 -0.57 -7.37 -30.13
CA SER A 183 -0.68 -6.54 -28.94
C SER A 183 -1.82 -5.57 -29.22
N THR A 184 -2.78 -5.50 -28.30
CA THR A 184 -3.96 -4.64 -28.44
C THR A 184 -3.58 -3.17 -28.61
N VAL A 185 -2.38 -2.80 -28.14
CA VAL A 185 -1.81 -1.45 -28.20
C VAL A 185 -0.51 -1.47 -29.01
N GLY A 186 -0.39 -0.56 -29.98
CA GLY A 186 0.82 -0.42 -30.80
C GLY A 186 1.96 0.32 -30.08
N ALA A 187 3.20 0.07 -30.50
CA ALA A 187 4.40 0.70 -29.88
C ALA A 187 4.36 2.24 -29.93
N ASP A 188 3.86 2.83 -31.02
CA ASP A 188 3.72 4.29 -31.14
C ASP A 188 2.71 4.87 -30.15
N GLU A 189 1.62 4.15 -29.88
CA GLU A 189 0.64 4.57 -28.88
C GLU A 189 1.24 4.55 -27.47
N LEU A 190 1.99 3.49 -27.13
CA LEU A 190 2.70 3.41 -25.84
C LEU A 190 3.71 4.54 -25.67
N LYS A 191 4.47 4.86 -26.72
CA LYS A 191 5.41 5.99 -26.73
C LYS A 191 4.70 7.33 -26.54
N CYS A 192 3.55 7.52 -27.20
CA CYS A 192 2.71 8.71 -27.02
C CYS A 192 2.15 8.82 -25.59
N ARG A 193 1.68 7.71 -25.00
CA ARG A 193 1.20 7.67 -23.61
C ARG A 193 2.31 7.98 -22.62
N ALA A 194 3.49 7.38 -22.77
CA ALA A 194 4.67 7.67 -21.94
C ALA A 194 5.09 9.14 -22.04
N SER A 195 5.13 9.68 -23.26
CA SER A 195 5.46 11.09 -23.49
C SER A 195 4.45 12.04 -22.83
N ARG A 196 3.15 11.74 -22.92
CA ARG A 196 2.10 12.54 -22.26
C ARG A 196 2.22 12.49 -20.74
N LEU A 197 2.44 11.31 -20.16
CA LEU A 197 2.62 11.17 -18.71
C LEU A 197 3.85 11.94 -18.23
N ARG A 198 4.96 11.86 -18.97
CA ARG A 198 6.17 12.64 -18.69
C ARG A 198 5.92 14.14 -18.77
N ALA A 199 5.25 14.61 -19.82
CA ALA A 199 4.93 16.03 -19.98
C ALA A 199 4.03 16.52 -18.83
N SER A 200 3.02 15.73 -18.43
CA SER A 200 2.17 16.04 -17.27
C SER A 200 2.96 16.18 -15.98
N LEU A 201 3.90 15.26 -15.72
CA LEU A 201 4.79 15.32 -14.54
C LEU A 201 5.75 16.52 -14.61
N GLN A 202 6.20 16.90 -15.80
CA GLN A 202 7.03 18.09 -15.99
C GLN A 202 6.24 19.37 -15.70
N CYS A 203 5.01 19.49 -16.22
CA CYS A 203 4.12 20.62 -15.90
C CYS A 203 3.83 20.68 -14.39
N TRP A 204 3.44 19.55 -13.80
CA TRP A 204 3.21 19.45 -12.35
C TRP A 204 4.41 19.97 -11.53
N ARG A 205 5.65 19.63 -11.94
CA ARG A 205 6.87 20.10 -11.26
C ARG A 205 7.08 21.62 -11.39
N TRP A 206 6.52 22.27 -12.40
CA TRP A 206 6.59 23.73 -12.54
C TRP A 206 5.49 24.44 -11.75
N ASP A 207 4.37 23.77 -11.51
CA ASP A 207 3.23 24.31 -10.77
C ASP A 207 3.42 24.30 -9.23
N TYR A 208 4.42 23.56 -8.72
CA TYR A 208 4.76 23.41 -7.30
C TYR A 208 6.26 23.62 -7.05
#